data_AF-A0A5N6C5C5-F1
#
_entry.id   AF-A0A5N6C5C5-F1
#
_cell.length_a   1.000
_cell.length_b   1.000
_cell.length_c   1.000
_cell.angle_alpha   90.00
_cell.angle_beta   90.00
_cell.angle_gamma   90.00
#
_symmetry.space_group_name_H-M   'P 1'
#
loop_
_entity.id
_entity.type
_entity.pdbx_description
1 polymer ?
#
loop_
_entity_poly.entity_id
_entity_poly.type
_entity_poly.pdbx_seq_one_letter_code
_entity_poly.pdbx_strand_id
1 'polypeptide(L)' 'MSTPNGENEFLYELHVEIEEELITAEASHPEEEMGRPVTEWLYDPTDVEREKIALRVLRDSVEVLEDGSRPGGDVA' A
#
# COMPACT_ATOMS: atom_id res chain seq x y z
N MET A 1 21.09 -1.78 16.91
CA MET A 1 22.04 -2.19 15.86
C MET A 1 21.27 -2.11 14.55
N SER A 2 21.49 -1.08 13.74
CA SER A 2 20.94 -1.04 12.38
C SER A 2 21.78 -1.95 11.52
N THR A 3 21.20 -3.05 11.07
CA THR A 3 21.77 -3.89 10.02
C THR A 3 21.41 -3.23 8.69
N PRO A 4 22.38 -2.70 7.92
CA PRO A 4 22.12 -1.94 6.69
C PRO A 4 21.32 -2.72 5.63
N ASN A 5 21.36 -4.06 5.67
CA ASN A 5 20.61 -4.92 4.76
C ASN A 5 19.17 -5.20 5.22
N GLY A 6 18.90 -5.23 6.53
CA GLY A 6 17.60 -5.65 7.07
C GLY A 6 16.52 -4.59 6.92
N GLU A 7 16.90 -3.31 6.89
CA GLU A 7 15.97 -2.20 6.64
C GLU A 7 15.49 -2.21 5.18
N ASN A 8 16.37 -2.57 4.22
CA ASN A 8 16.02 -2.68 2.81
C ASN A 8 15.11 -3.91 2.55
N GLU A 9 15.41 -5.05 3.17
CA GLU A 9 14.57 -6.26 3.13
C GLU A 9 13.17 -5.98 3.70
N PHE A 10 13.07 -5.30 4.84
CA PHE A 10 11.79 -4.89 5.41
C PHE A 10 10.99 -3.96 4.50
N LEU A 11 11.63 -2.95 3.89
CA LEU A 11 10.94 -2.03 2.99
C LEU A 11 10.43 -2.75 1.74
N TYR A 12 11.20 -3.69 1.21
CA TYR A 12 10.79 -4.51 0.07
C TYR A 12 9.61 -5.42 0.40
N GLU A 13 9.64 -6.10 1.56
CA GLU A 13 8.52 -6.91 2.03
C GLU A 13 7.25 -6.06 2.20
N LEU A 14 7.38 -4.89 2.83
CA LEU A 14 6.26 -3.95 2.99
C LEU A 14 5.71 -3.45 1.64
N HIS A 15 6.58 -3.17 0.66
CA HIS A 15 6.14 -2.79 -0.69
C HIS A 15 5.29 -3.90 -1.32
N VAL A 16 5.74 -5.15 -1.23
CA VAL A 16 4.99 -6.31 -1.74
C VAL A 16 3.63 -6.44 -1.06
N GLU A 17 3.57 -6.32 0.27
CA GLU A 17 2.30 -6.39 1.02
C GLU A 17 1.32 -5.28 0.58
N ILE A 18 1.80 -4.05 0.41
CA ILE A 18 0.97 -2.92 -0.03
C ILE A 18 0.36 -3.19 -1.42
N GLU A 19 1.14 -3.75 -2.34
CA GLU A 19 0.66 -4.11 -3.68
C GLU A 19 -0.39 -5.24 -3.63
N GLU A 20 -0.19 -6.25 -2.78
CA GLU A 20 -1.20 -7.31 -2.56
C GLU A 20 -2.51 -6.77 -1.98
N GLU A 21 -2.44 -5.85 -1.02
CA GLU A 21 -3.61 -5.19 -0.45
C GLU A 21 -4.32 -4.30 -1.49
N LEU A 22 -3.58 -3.55 -2.31
CA LEU A 22 -4.16 -2.77 -3.41
C LEU A 22 -4.91 -3.64 -4.42
N ILE A 23 -4.31 -4.76 -4.83
CA ILE A 23 -4.96 -5.72 -5.74
C ILE A 23 -6.25 -6.26 -5.12
N THR A 24 -6.22 -6.58 -3.83
CA THR A 24 -7.38 -7.10 -3.10
C THR A 24 -8.50 -6.04 -3.02
N ALA A 25 -8.15 -4.80 -2.68
CA ALA A 25 -9.09 -3.71 -2.59
C ALA A 25 -9.72 -3.38 -3.96
N GLU A 26 -8.95 -3.46 -5.05
CA GLU A 26 -9.46 -3.28 -6.42
C GLU A 26 -10.35 -4.44 -6.88
N ALA A 27 -10.00 -5.68 -6.53
CA ALA A 27 -10.79 -6.88 -6.82
C ALA A 27 -12.09 -6.96 -6.00
N SER A 28 -12.21 -6.18 -4.93
CA SER A 28 -13.42 -6.16 -4.10
C SER A 28 -14.61 -5.43 -4.75
N HIS A 29 -14.39 -4.65 -5.81
CA HIS A 29 -15.47 -3.93 -6.53
C HIS A 29 -16.44 -3.18 -5.60
N PRO A 30 -15.95 -2.22 -4.77
CA PRO A 30 -16.79 -1.48 -3.82
C PRO A 30 -17.99 -0.78 -4.46
N GLU A 31 -17.92 -0.46 -5.75
CA GLU A 31 -19.03 0.08 -6.55
C GLU A 31 -20.26 -0.85 -6.60
N GLU A 32 -20.07 -2.17 -6.52
CA GLU A 32 -21.18 -3.12 -6.48
C GLU A 32 -21.94 -3.00 -5.15
N GLU A 33 -21.21 -2.87 -4.04
CA GLU A 33 -21.79 -2.65 -2.72
C GLU A 33 -22.48 -1.28 -2.65
N MET A 34 -21.88 -0.22 -3.21
CA MET A 34 -22.53 1.11 -3.31
C MET A 34 -23.89 1.09 -4.03
N GLY A 35 -24.09 0.14 -4.95
CA GLY A 35 -25.36 -0.04 -5.66
C GLY A 35 -26.45 -0.72 -4.83
N ARG A 36 -26.09 -1.34 -3.69
CA ARG A 36 -27.01 -2.04 -2.78
C ARG A 36 -27.53 -1.10 -1.68
N PRO A 37 -28.66 -1.44 -1.05
CA PRO A 37 -29.07 -0.80 0.19
C PRO A 37 -28.00 -0.97 1.28
N VAL A 38 -27.78 0.06 2.10
CA VAL A 38 -26.77 0.04 3.19
C VAL A 38 -26.93 -1.16 4.13
N THR A 39 -28.16 -1.62 4.35
CA THR A 39 -28.44 -2.79 5.20
C THR A 39 -27.98 -4.12 4.61
N GLU A 40 -27.64 -4.15 3.32
CA GLU A 40 -27.21 -5.33 2.57
C GLU A 40 -25.71 -5.28 2.23
N TRP A 41 -25.01 -4.22 2.61
CA TRP A 41 -23.57 -4.11 2.40
C TRP A 41 -22.81 -5.18 3.17
N LEU A 42 -21.88 -5.85 2.50
CA LEU A 42 -20.93 -6.76 3.14
C LEU A 42 -19.84 -5.99 3.91
N TYR A 43 -19.51 -4.80 3.44
CA TYR A 43 -18.55 -3.84 4.01
C TYR A 43 -18.90 -2.43 3.56
N ASP A 44 -18.39 -1.40 4.24
CA ASP A 44 -18.55 -0.01 3.79
C ASP A 44 -17.65 0.24 2.57
N PRO A 45 -18.20 0.52 1.37
CA PRO A 45 -17.39 0.80 0.19
C PRO A 45 -16.56 2.08 0.32
N THR A 46 -16.95 3.00 1.20
CA THR A 46 -16.17 4.22 1.48
C THR A 46 -14.88 3.89 2.23
N ASP A 47 -14.89 2.85 3.08
CA ASP A 47 -13.70 2.43 3.81
C ASP A 47 -12.68 1.82 2.85
N VAL A 48 -13.13 1.01 1.88
CA VAL A 48 -12.27 0.45 0.83
C VAL A 48 -11.61 1.55 -0.01
N GLU A 49 -12.37 2.58 -0.41
CA GLU A 49 -11.79 3.69 -1.17
C GLU A 49 -10.79 4.52 -0.34
N ARG A 50 -11.05 4.69 0.96
CA ARG A 50 -10.10 5.35 1.86
C ARG A 50 -8.82 4.55 2.02
N GLU A 51 -8.94 3.24 2.18
CA GLU A 51 -7.80 2.32 2.28
C GLU A 51 -6.96 2.35 1.00
N LYS A 52 -7.57 2.28 -0.18
CA LYS A 52 -6.85 2.42 -1.47
C LYS A 52 -6.05 3.71 -1.58
N ILE A 53 -6.63 4.83 -1.13
CA ILE A 53 -5.93 6.11 -1.11
C ILE A 53 -4.75 6.07 -0.13
N ALA A 54 -4.96 5.54 1.08
CA ALA A 54 -3.91 5.41 2.09
C ALA A 54 -2.77 4.51 1.62
N LEU A 55 -3.08 3.36 1.00
CA LEU A 55 -2.11 2.41 0.47
C LEU A 55 -1.26 3.01 -0.66
N ARG A 56 -1.87 3.77 -1.58
CA ARG A 56 -1.12 4.47 -2.63
C ARG A 56 -0.13 5.49 -2.05
N VAL A 57 -0.56 6.27 -1.06
CA VAL A 57 0.32 7.22 -0.36
C VAL A 57 1.44 6.49 0.39
N LEU A 58 1.13 5.36 1.03
CA LEU A 58 2.11 4.57 1.74
C LEU A 58 3.13 3.94 0.78
N ARG A 59 2.69 3.37 -0.34
CA ARG A 59 3.57 2.85 -1.39
C ARG A 59 4.56 3.90 -1.87
N ASP A 60 4.05 5.08 -2.24
CA ASP A 60 4.89 6.19 -2.71
C ASP A 60 5.90 6.61 -1.63
N SER A 61 5.51 6.52 -0.35
CA SER A 61 6.42 6.80 0.78
C SER A 61 7.50 5.71 0.95
N VAL A 62 7.14 4.44 0.79
CA VAL A 62 8.07 3.30 0.86
C VAL A 62 9.06 3.36 -0.31
N GLU A 63 8.59 3.64 -1.53
CA GLU A 63 9.45 3.78 -2.71
C GLU A 63 10.55 4.85 -2.50
N VAL A 64 10.19 6.00 -1.92
CA VAL A 64 11.17 7.05 -1.57
C VAL A 64 12.21 6.56 -0.55
N LEU A 65 11.81 5.75 0.43
CA LEU A 65 12.71 5.20 1.44
C LEU A 65 13.61 4.10 0.87
N GLU A 66 13.10 3.26 -0.02
CA GLU A 66 13.85 2.23 -0.73
C GLU A 66 14.94 2.85 -1.61
N ASP A 67 14.59 3.91 -2.36
CA ASP A 67 15.53 4.65 -3.20
C ASP A 67 16.63 5.33 -2.40
N GLY A 68 16.30 5.93 -1.26
CA GLY A 68 17.27 6.54 -0.35
C GLY A 68 18.19 5.52 0.36
N SER A 69 17.75 4.26 0.45
CA SER A 69 18.49 3.16 1.09
C SER A 69 19.47 2.46 0.15
N ARG A 70 19.45 2.77 -1.16
CA ARG A 70 20.39 2.21 -2.13
C ARG A 70 21.79 2.81 -1.92
N PRO A 71 22.84 2.01 -1.65
CA PRO A 71 24.19 2.52 -1.47
C PRO A 71 24.76 2.96 -2.83
N GLY A 72 24.60 4.25 -3.18
CA GLY A 72 25.14 4.79 -4.44
C GLY A 72 24.70 6.19 -4.87
N GLY A 73 23.96 6.94 -4.06
CA GLY A 73 23.45 8.28 -4.40
C GLY A 73 24.26 9.45 -3.82
N ASP A 74 25.58 9.35 -3.74
CA ASP A 74 26.44 10.52 -3.48
C ASP A 74 27.33 10.72 -4.72
N VAL A 75 26.83 11.51 -5.67
CA VAL A 75 27.61 12.09 -6.76
C VAL A 75 27.61 13.60 -6.56
N ALA A 76 28.74 14.05 -6.01
CA ALA A 76 29.40 15.36 -6.04
C ALA A 76 28.61 16.60 -6.51
#